data_AF-A0A386UQL4-F1
#
_entry.id   AF-A0A386UQL4-F1
#
_cell.length_a   1.000
_cell.length_b   1.000
_cell.length_c   1.000
_cell.angle_alpha   90.00
_cell.angle_beta   90.00
_cell.angle_gamma   90.00
#
_symmetry.space_group_name_H-M   'P 1'
#
loop_
_entity.id
_entity.type
_entity.pdbx_description
1 polymer ?
#
loop_
_entity_poly.entity_id
_entity_poly.type
_entity_poly.pdbx_seq_one_letter_code
_entity_poly.pdbx_strand_id
1 'polypeptide(L)'
;METKANFVLIGAFTIAGFLGLVAFLMWFANLSLNRQFAWYDIYFPEVSGLGLSSEVTYAGLTVGKVIDMQLAQGQSGAVRVRVEVAEDTPVRTDSRAAVEITGVTGTSNVAITAGSPDAELLRVAQPDGVPVIPANRSALQTLSDQGPEMIARLNTVAEQMTRLLGQENQDRVRNILDNVERSSANLDKALADVTKATDSIASAASDISGFGDQLGSLGEAAQRTLGNADTALAQFDETAKRADRALDAGAAALDEVRTYVSGDLRGLTQTLDRTATALQSDLSRLTERAGTTMDRLDAALAVGERALASAEGAFGSADRVMNSQIEPVVTDLRATLARFNDAIGSVTEDIPAITARLRNAADSADAAFVSLRGMLDGARAPVQSFARDGLPQFTRLASDLRNLSQNLNQLVTTLRRNPAQVITGPRTPEFRR
;
A
#
# COMPACT_ATOMS: atom_id res chain seq x y z
N MET A 1 54.04 -33.95 -54.44
CA MET A 1 53.12 -32.83 -54.74
C MET A 1 53.38 -31.77 -53.66
N GLU A 2 53.97 -30.63 -54.04
CA GLU A 2 54.30 -29.55 -53.10
C GLU A 2 53.02 -28.82 -52.65
N THR A 3 52.74 -28.77 -51.36
CA THR A 3 51.67 -27.97 -50.76
C THR A 3 52.20 -26.57 -50.41
N LYS A 4 52.09 -25.62 -51.34
CA LYS A 4 52.38 -24.21 -51.08
C LYS A 4 51.30 -23.64 -50.14
N ALA A 5 51.67 -23.24 -48.93
CA ALA A 5 50.76 -22.58 -47.99
C ALA A 5 50.46 -21.14 -48.47
N ASN A 6 49.19 -20.82 -48.69
CA ASN A 6 48.75 -19.48 -49.08
C ASN A 6 48.65 -18.56 -47.86
N PHE A 7 49.75 -17.89 -47.50
CA PHE A 7 49.79 -16.92 -46.39
C PHE A 7 48.74 -15.80 -46.51
N VAL A 8 48.37 -15.42 -47.74
CA VAL A 8 47.31 -14.45 -48.02
C VAL A 8 45.94 -14.94 -47.54
N LEU A 9 45.65 -16.24 -47.69
CA LEU A 9 44.37 -16.83 -47.30
C LEU A 9 44.22 -16.89 -45.78
N ILE A 10 45.32 -17.19 -45.07
CA ILE A 10 45.36 -17.21 -43.61
C ILE A 10 45.18 -15.78 -43.05
N GLY A 11 45.87 -14.80 -43.63
CA GLY A 11 45.71 -13.39 -43.24
C GLY A 11 44.28 -12.88 -43.45
N ALA A 12 43.66 -13.20 -44.60
CA ALA A 12 42.28 -12.83 -44.88
C ALA A 12 41.28 -13.49 -43.91
N PHE A 13 41.48 -14.75 -43.54
CA PHE A 13 40.62 -15.46 -42.59
C PHE A 13 40.71 -14.85 -41.18
N THR A 14 41.91 -14.51 -40.71
CA THR A 14 42.10 -13.87 -39.40
C THR A 14 41.45 -12.49 -39.35
N ILE A 15 41.58 -11.69 -40.42
CA ILE A 15 40.92 -10.37 -40.51
C ILE A 15 39.39 -10.52 -40.55
N ALA A 16 38.88 -11.48 -41.33
CA ALA A 16 37.44 -11.75 -41.38
C ALA A 16 36.90 -12.24 -40.02
N GLY A 17 37.65 -13.10 -39.31
CA GLY A 17 37.31 -13.54 -37.96
C GLY A 17 37.33 -12.39 -36.94
N PHE A 18 38.33 -11.50 -37.00
CA PHE A 18 38.39 -10.33 -36.14
C PHE A 18 37.23 -9.36 -36.39
N LEU A 19 36.91 -9.07 -37.66
CA LEU A 19 35.76 -8.24 -38.02
C LEU A 19 34.44 -8.89 -37.61
N GLY A 20 34.31 -10.21 -37.77
CA GLY A 20 33.16 -10.98 -37.30
C GLY A 20 32.99 -10.91 -35.77
N LEU A 21 34.09 -11.01 -35.02
CA LEU A 21 34.08 -10.84 -33.56
C LEU A 21 33.64 -9.43 -33.16
N VAL A 22 34.17 -8.39 -33.81
CA VAL A 22 33.78 -7.00 -33.53
C VAL A 22 32.30 -6.77 -33.84
N ALA A 23 31.81 -7.29 -34.97
CA ALA A 23 30.40 -7.20 -35.33
C ALA A 23 29.50 -7.95 -34.33
N PHE A 24 29.92 -9.14 -33.90
CA PHE A 24 29.22 -9.91 -32.88
C PHE A 24 29.20 -9.20 -31.53
N LEU A 25 30.30 -8.57 -31.11
CA LEU A 25 30.37 -7.78 -29.89
C LEU A 25 29.46 -6.56 -29.94
N MET A 26 29.39 -5.84 -31.07
CA MET A 26 28.47 -4.72 -31.23
C MET A 26 27.00 -5.18 -31.20
N TRP A 27 26.69 -6.29 -31.86
CA TRP A 27 25.36 -6.88 -31.84
C TRP A 27 24.95 -7.35 -30.44
N PHE A 28 25.86 -8.01 -29.72
CA PHE A 28 25.65 -8.49 -28.35
C PHE A 28 25.54 -7.33 -27.34
N ALA A 29 26.35 -6.28 -27.50
CA ALA A 29 26.25 -5.07 -26.69
C ALA A 29 24.88 -4.38 -26.86
N ASN A 30 24.34 -4.37 -28.09
CA ASN A 30 23.01 -3.81 -28.36
C ASN A 30 21.84 -4.70 -27.89
N LEU A 31 22.11 -5.96 -27.53
CA LEU A 31 21.12 -6.89 -26.95
C LEU A 31 20.95 -6.71 -25.43
N SER A 32 21.79 -5.87 -24.80
CA SER A 32 21.76 -5.59 -23.37
C SER A 32 21.01 -4.28 -23.08
N LEU A 33 19.79 -4.38 -22.54
CA LEU A 33 19.04 -3.33 -21.83
C LEU A 33 18.49 -2.12 -22.65
N ASN A 34 17.51 -2.33 -23.53
CA ASN A 34 16.54 -1.25 -23.85
C ASN A 34 15.38 -1.22 -22.81
N ARG A 35 15.67 -1.41 -21.52
CA ARG A 35 14.70 -1.08 -20.46
C ARG A 35 14.77 0.43 -20.26
N GLN A 36 13.90 1.14 -20.96
CA GLN A 36 13.77 2.59 -20.79
C GLN A 36 13.13 2.81 -19.41
N PHE A 37 13.84 3.55 -18.56
CA PHE A 37 13.38 3.89 -17.21
C PHE A 37 12.98 5.37 -17.20
N ALA A 38 11.82 5.65 -16.63
CA ALA A 38 11.40 7.01 -16.30
C ALA A 38 11.90 7.36 -14.90
N TRP A 39 12.41 8.58 -14.72
CA TRP A 39 12.89 9.06 -13.43
C TRP A 39 11.88 10.02 -12.82
N TYR A 40 11.66 9.88 -11.51
CA TYR A 40 10.78 10.76 -10.74
C TYR A 40 11.48 11.22 -9.46
N ASP A 41 11.23 12.47 -9.07
CA ASP A 41 11.68 13.01 -7.79
C ASP A 41 10.49 13.03 -6.80
N ILE A 42 10.72 12.63 -5.57
CA ILE A 42 9.73 12.61 -4.49
C ILE A 42 10.33 13.32 -3.29
N TYR A 43 9.56 14.21 -2.67
CA TYR A 43 10.01 14.98 -1.51
C TYR A 43 9.34 14.45 -0.26
N PHE A 44 10.06 13.65 0.53
CA PHE A 44 9.56 13.11 1.78
C PHE A 44 10.04 13.95 2.97
N PRO A 45 9.19 14.22 3.97
CA PRO A 45 9.62 14.87 5.21
C PRO A 45 10.51 13.95 6.05
N GLU A 46 10.29 12.63 5.98
CA GLU A 46 11.05 11.61 6.70
C GLU A 46 11.23 10.37 5.80
N VAL A 47 12.42 9.76 5.82
CA VAL A 47 12.80 8.61 4.98
C VAL A 47 13.33 7.45 5.82
N SER A 48 12.83 7.30 7.05
CA SER A 48 13.26 6.26 8.00
C SER A 48 13.18 4.87 7.37
N GLY A 49 14.31 4.15 7.37
CA GLY A 49 14.42 2.80 6.81
C GLY A 49 14.58 2.70 5.30
N LEU A 50 14.54 3.84 4.57
CA LEU A 50 14.77 3.88 3.13
C LEU A 50 16.27 3.99 2.83
N GLY A 51 16.73 3.23 1.83
CA GLY A 51 18.12 3.23 1.39
C GLY A 51 18.25 3.37 -0.13
N LEU A 52 19.49 3.56 -0.59
CA LEU A 52 19.81 3.38 -2.01
C LEU A 52 19.49 1.94 -2.41
N SER A 53 18.88 1.76 -3.58
CA SER A 53 18.36 0.48 -4.07
C SER A 53 17.17 -0.09 -3.30
N SER A 54 16.52 0.67 -2.40
CA SER A 54 15.20 0.30 -1.89
C SER A 54 14.23 0.12 -3.06
N GLU A 55 13.37 -0.89 -2.98
CA GLU A 55 12.40 -1.18 -4.01
C GLU A 55 11.38 -0.04 -4.15
N VAL A 56 10.93 0.16 -5.39
CA VAL A 56 9.82 1.05 -5.70
C VAL A 56 8.69 0.18 -6.23
N THR A 57 7.56 0.20 -5.53
CA THR A 57 6.36 -0.54 -5.90
C THR A 57 5.30 0.41 -6.44
N TYR A 58 4.50 -0.06 -7.38
CA TYR A 58 3.34 0.63 -7.91
C TYR A 58 2.13 -0.28 -7.70
N ALA A 59 1.16 0.17 -6.91
CA ALA A 59 0.00 -0.64 -6.51
C ALA A 59 0.39 -2.04 -5.99
N GLY A 60 1.53 -2.15 -5.29
CA GLY A 60 2.07 -3.41 -4.75
C GLY A 60 2.96 -4.21 -5.69
N LEU A 61 3.14 -3.80 -6.96
CA LEU A 61 4.04 -4.45 -7.91
C LEU A 61 5.40 -3.75 -7.96
N THR A 62 6.51 -4.47 -7.83
CA THR A 62 7.86 -3.89 -7.96
C THR A 62 8.11 -3.41 -9.39
N VAL A 63 8.28 -2.11 -9.56
CA VAL A 63 8.45 -1.44 -10.87
C VAL A 63 9.77 -0.70 -11.00
N GLY A 64 10.56 -0.63 -9.93
CA GLY A 64 11.78 0.17 -9.95
C GLY A 64 12.56 0.17 -8.65
N LYS A 65 13.47 1.14 -8.50
CA LYS A 65 14.32 1.29 -7.32
C LYS A 65 14.69 2.74 -7.03
N VAL A 66 15.06 3.01 -5.79
CA VAL A 66 15.65 4.30 -5.37
C VAL A 66 17.08 4.40 -5.87
N ILE A 67 17.41 5.45 -6.61
CA ILE A 67 18.75 5.65 -7.22
C ILE A 67 19.56 6.78 -6.60
N ASP A 68 18.92 7.75 -5.98
CA ASP A 68 19.59 8.88 -5.32
C ASP A 68 18.71 9.42 -4.17
N MET A 69 19.36 9.89 -3.10
CA MET A 69 18.70 10.53 -1.97
C MET A 69 19.55 11.70 -1.48
N GLN A 70 18.98 12.89 -1.48
CA GLN A 70 19.68 14.10 -1.07
C GLN A 70 18.76 15.01 -0.28
N LEU A 71 19.31 15.77 0.66
CA LEU A 71 18.54 16.80 1.36
C LEU A 71 18.17 17.91 0.37
N ALA A 72 16.88 18.21 0.25
CA ALA A 72 16.40 19.24 -0.66
C ALA A 72 16.81 20.63 -0.16
N GLN A 73 17.56 21.39 -0.97
CA GLN A 73 17.89 22.77 -0.63
C GLN A 73 16.67 23.67 -0.86
N GLY A 74 16.23 24.38 0.20
CA GLY A 74 15.15 25.36 0.12
C GLY A 74 13.77 24.90 0.60
N GLN A 75 13.58 23.62 0.96
CA GLN A 75 12.31 23.12 1.51
C GLN A 75 12.55 22.42 2.86
N SER A 76 12.05 23.01 3.95
CA SER A 76 11.76 22.47 5.30
C SER A 76 12.42 21.15 5.77
N GLY A 77 13.68 20.89 5.44
CA GLY A 77 14.38 19.64 5.78
C GLY A 77 13.91 18.40 5.01
N ALA A 78 13.16 18.55 3.91
CA ALA A 78 12.68 17.41 3.13
C ALA A 78 13.83 16.69 2.41
N VAL A 79 13.75 15.36 2.32
CA VAL A 79 14.68 14.54 1.55
C VAL A 79 14.09 14.32 0.16
N ARG A 80 14.83 14.76 -0.85
CA ARG A 80 14.56 14.45 -2.25
C ARG A 80 15.05 13.04 -2.53
N VAL A 81 14.10 12.15 -2.80
CA VAL A 81 14.34 10.77 -3.22
C VAL A 81 14.08 10.67 -4.71
N ARG A 82 15.09 10.27 -5.47
CA ARG A 82 14.95 9.99 -6.89
C ARG A 82 14.76 8.50 -7.11
N VAL A 83 13.69 8.17 -7.81
CA VAL A 83 13.34 6.80 -8.17
C VAL A 83 13.45 6.59 -9.67
N GLU A 84 13.99 5.45 -10.07
CA GLU A 84 13.80 4.93 -11.42
C GLU A 84 12.58 4.02 -11.41
N VAL A 85 11.73 4.15 -12.41
CA VAL A 85 10.50 3.36 -12.60
C VAL A 85 10.46 2.90 -14.05
N ALA A 86 10.02 1.67 -14.29
CA ALA A 86 9.86 1.16 -15.65
C ALA A 86 8.90 2.06 -16.47
N GLU A 87 9.26 2.42 -17.70
CA GLU A 87 8.52 3.42 -18.50
C GLU A 87 7.07 2.99 -18.85
N ASP A 88 6.79 1.69 -18.84
CA ASP A 88 5.46 1.12 -19.02
C ASP A 88 4.54 1.31 -17.80
N THR A 89 5.07 1.78 -16.67
CA THR A 89 4.29 2.02 -15.45
C THR A 89 3.45 3.29 -15.60
N PRO A 90 2.10 3.19 -15.51
CA PRO A 90 1.21 4.33 -15.75
C PRO A 90 1.11 5.24 -14.51
N VAL A 91 2.19 5.95 -14.18
CA VAL A 91 2.19 6.95 -13.09
C VAL A 91 1.37 8.17 -13.53
N ARG A 92 0.41 8.58 -12.70
CA ARG A 92 -0.55 9.66 -13.00
C ARG A 92 -0.29 10.91 -12.17
N THR A 93 -0.89 12.03 -12.57
CA THR A 93 -0.79 13.31 -11.84
C THR A 93 -1.36 13.24 -10.41
N ASP A 94 -2.31 12.35 -10.17
CA ASP A 94 -2.88 12.07 -8.86
C ASP A 94 -2.27 10.85 -8.15
N SER A 95 -1.30 10.17 -8.77
CA SER A 95 -0.48 9.17 -8.06
C SER A 95 0.21 9.82 -6.87
N ARG A 96 0.33 9.05 -5.80
CA ARG A 96 0.96 9.47 -4.55
C ARG A 96 2.00 8.45 -4.13
N ALA A 97 3.12 8.92 -3.62
CA ALA A 97 4.19 8.06 -3.12
C ALA A 97 4.24 8.09 -1.59
N ALA A 98 4.34 6.95 -0.93
CA ALA A 98 4.52 6.83 0.51
C ALA A 98 5.72 5.92 0.80
N VAL A 99 6.40 6.14 1.93
CA VAL A 99 7.38 5.17 2.45
C VAL A 99 6.62 4.13 3.26
N GLU A 100 6.64 2.89 2.81
CA GLU A 100 5.98 1.77 3.47
C GLU A 100 7.01 0.79 4.03
N ILE A 101 6.64 0.10 5.11
CA ILE A 101 7.45 -0.96 5.69
C ILE A 101 6.91 -2.28 5.15
N THR A 102 7.71 -2.99 4.37
CA THR A 102 7.34 -4.29 3.82
C THR A 102 7.99 -5.42 4.63
N GLY A 103 7.17 -6.39 5.03
CA GLY A 103 7.61 -7.58 5.76
C GLY A 103 7.86 -7.35 7.26
N VAL A 104 8.13 -8.45 7.97
CA VAL A 104 8.35 -8.44 9.45
C VAL A 104 9.74 -7.91 9.80
N THR A 105 10.67 -7.89 8.85
CA THR A 105 12.06 -7.44 9.01
C THR A 105 12.22 -5.92 9.00
N GLY A 106 11.16 -5.16 8.73
CA GLY A 106 11.19 -3.69 8.84
C GLY A 106 11.84 -2.96 7.65
N THR A 107 12.08 -3.65 6.53
CA THR A 107 12.67 -3.03 5.33
C THR A 107 11.68 -2.06 4.68
N SER A 108 12.12 -0.83 4.40
CA SER A 108 11.24 0.18 3.80
C SER A 108 11.40 0.25 2.27
N ASN A 109 10.27 0.43 1.60
CA ASN A 109 10.15 0.64 0.16
C ASN A 109 9.36 1.92 -0.14
N VAL A 110 9.46 2.40 -1.38
CA VAL A 110 8.61 3.49 -1.87
C VAL A 110 7.39 2.88 -2.56
N ALA A 111 6.20 3.08 -2.01
CA ALA A 111 4.95 2.62 -2.61
C ALA A 111 4.25 3.77 -3.34
N ILE A 112 3.99 3.59 -4.63
CA ILE A 112 3.29 4.54 -5.50
C ILE A 112 1.86 4.03 -5.73
N THR A 113 0.87 4.89 -5.49
CA THR A 113 -0.53 4.58 -5.77
C THR A 113 -0.86 4.73 -7.25
N ALA A 114 -1.82 3.92 -7.71
CA ALA A 114 -2.22 3.93 -9.12
C ALA A 114 -2.92 5.22 -9.59
N GLY A 115 -3.40 6.04 -8.65
CA GLY A 115 -4.24 7.19 -8.96
C GLY A 115 -5.57 6.80 -9.57
N SER A 116 -6.28 7.78 -10.13
CA SER A 116 -7.58 7.61 -10.77
C SER A 116 -7.40 7.22 -12.24
N PRO A 117 -8.19 6.28 -12.79
CA PRO A 117 -8.04 5.84 -14.19
C PRO A 117 -8.12 6.97 -15.23
N ASP A 118 -8.88 8.03 -14.93
CA ASP A 118 -9.13 9.18 -15.81
C ASP A 118 -8.07 10.29 -15.68
N ALA A 119 -7.19 10.21 -14.68
CA ALA A 119 -6.17 11.24 -14.47
C ALA A 119 -5.06 11.13 -15.54
N GLU A 120 -4.60 12.27 -16.04
CA GLU A 120 -3.53 12.32 -17.04
C GLU A 120 -2.24 11.66 -16.51
N LEU A 121 -1.50 11.00 -17.42
CA LEU A 121 -0.19 10.44 -17.09
C LEU A 121 0.77 11.58 -16.72
N LEU A 122 1.55 11.36 -15.66
CA LEU A 122 2.56 12.29 -15.19
C LEU A 122 3.76 12.26 -16.14
N ARG A 123 3.61 12.87 -17.32
CA ARG A 123 4.67 13.04 -18.31
C ARG A 123 5.25 14.43 -18.20
N VAL A 124 6.57 14.49 -18.08
CA VAL A 124 7.49 15.64 -18.16
C VAL A 124 6.81 17.01 -18.24
N ALA A 125 6.79 17.74 -17.11
CA ALA A 125 6.25 19.11 -17.05
C ALA A 125 7.16 20.17 -17.71
N GLN A 126 8.36 19.82 -18.18
CA GLN A 126 9.27 20.73 -18.91
C GLN A 126 10.40 19.97 -19.60
N PRO A 127 10.93 20.46 -20.75
CA PRO A 127 11.94 19.77 -21.56
C PRO A 127 13.20 19.25 -20.82
N ASP A 128 13.54 19.83 -19.66
CA ASP A 128 14.74 19.51 -18.88
C ASP A 128 14.46 19.14 -17.40
N GLY A 129 13.20 18.95 -17.01
CA GLY A 129 12.79 18.73 -15.60
C GLY A 129 12.38 17.31 -15.26
N VAL A 130 12.85 16.78 -14.12
CA VAL A 130 12.37 15.48 -13.58
C VAL A 130 10.98 15.66 -12.97
N PRO A 131 9.95 14.91 -13.40
CA PRO A 131 8.60 15.02 -12.84
C PRO A 131 8.57 14.67 -11.34
N VAL A 132 7.72 15.38 -10.60
CA VAL A 132 7.61 15.24 -9.15
C VAL A 132 6.33 14.50 -8.78
N ILE A 133 6.46 13.38 -8.07
CA ILE A 133 5.29 12.68 -7.51
C ILE A 133 5.04 13.23 -6.10
N PRO A 134 3.81 13.69 -5.79
CA PRO A 134 3.51 14.18 -4.45
C PRO A 134 3.61 13.07 -3.40
N ALA A 135 4.32 13.34 -2.31
CA ALA A 135 4.42 12.43 -1.17
C ALA A 135 3.10 12.37 -0.40
N ASN A 136 2.79 11.20 0.14
CA ASN A 136 1.70 10.94 1.07
C ASN A 136 2.27 10.34 2.36
N ARG A 137 1.48 10.42 3.43
CA ARG A 137 1.86 9.85 4.72
C ARG A 137 1.81 8.33 4.67
N SER A 138 2.67 7.67 5.43
CA SER A 138 2.61 6.21 5.58
C SER A 138 1.33 5.80 6.33
N ALA A 139 0.85 4.58 6.07
CA ALA A 139 -0.33 4.04 6.75
C ALA A 139 -0.14 3.97 8.27
N LEU A 140 1.07 3.60 8.72
CA LEU A 140 1.42 3.54 10.14
C LEU A 140 1.43 4.93 10.80
N GLN A 141 1.97 5.94 10.12
CA GLN A 141 1.95 7.32 10.61
C GLN A 141 0.52 7.87 10.69
N THR A 142 -0.30 7.56 9.68
CA THR A 142 -1.73 7.93 9.67
C THR A 142 -2.46 7.29 10.84
N LEU A 143 -2.22 6.01 11.12
CA LEU A 143 -2.81 5.31 12.27
C LEU A 143 -2.32 5.89 13.61
N SER A 144 -1.04 6.22 13.73
CA SER A 144 -0.47 6.83 14.93
C SER A 144 -1.07 8.21 15.23
N ASP A 145 -1.22 9.04 14.20
CA ASP A 145 -1.75 10.41 14.35
C ASP A 145 -3.27 10.43 14.52
N GLN A 146 -4.00 9.63 13.74
CA GLN A 146 -5.48 9.65 13.69
C GLN A 146 -6.14 8.64 14.64
N GLY A 147 -5.41 7.60 15.08
CA GLY A 147 -5.90 6.61 16.03
C GLY A 147 -6.43 7.21 17.34
N PRO A 148 -5.68 8.14 17.99
CA PRO A 148 -6.16 8.84 19.17
C PRO A 148 -7.45 9.64 18.92
N GLU A 149 -7.59 10.25 17.74
CA GLU A 149 -8.79 11.00 17.37
C GLU A 149 -10.01 10.07 17.18
N MET A 150 -9.80 8.90 16.58
CA MET A 150 -10.84 7.87 16.46
C MET A 150 -11.34 7.40 17.84
N ILE A 151 -10.40 7.17 18.78
CA ILE A 151 -10.74 6.82 20.17
C ILE A 151 -11.49 7.97 20.86
N ALA A 152 -11.08 9.22 20.64
CA ALA A 152 -11.77 10.39 21.19
C ALA A 152 -13.21 10.52 20.64
N ARG A 153 -13.42 10.23 19.35
CA ARG A 153 -14.75 10.19 18.74
C ARG A 153 -15.62 9.07 19.32
N LEU A 154 -15.06 7.88 19.52
CA LEU A 154 -15.75 6.77 20.19
C LEU A 154 -16.14 7.14 21.63
N ASN A 155 -15.24 7.77 22.39
CA ASN A 155 -15.55 8.26 23.73
C ASN A 155 -16.68 9.29 23.72
N THR A 156 -16.69 10.19 22.74
CA THR A 156 -17.76 11.19 22.59
C THR A 156 -19.12 10.53 22.32
N VAL A 157 -19.16 9.50 21.48
CA VAL A 157 -20.38 8.72 21.21
C VAL A 157 -20.84 7.98 22.47
N ALA A 158 -19.92 7.32 23.17
CA ALA A 158 -20.23 6.63 24.42
C ALA A 158 -20.81 7.60 25.46
N GLU A 159 -20.22 8.79 25.60
CA GLU A 159 -20.70 9.83 26.51
C GLU A 159 -22.10 10.35 26.14
N GLN A 160 -22.38 10.51 24.84
CA GLN A 160 -23.72 10.88 24.36
C GLN A 160 -24.76 9.80 24.67
N MET A 161 -24.41 8.52 24.50
CA MET A 161 -25.30 7.40 24.89
C MET A 161 -25.53 7.37 26.40
N THR A 162 -24.49 7.57 27.21
CA THR A 162 -24.62 7.66 28.67
C THR A 162 -25.50 8.83 29.08
N ARG A 163 -25.44 9.98 28.39
CA ARG A 163 -26.35 11.11 28.63
C ARG A 163 -27.80 10.79 28.28
N LEU A 164 -28.05 10.10 27.17
CA LEU A 164 -29.41 9.70 26.77
C LEU A 164 -30.03 8.68 27.73
N LEU A 165 -29.23 7.75 28.26
CA LEU A 165 -29.65 6.75 29.24
C LEU A 165 -29.46 7.22 30.69
N GLY A 166 -29.00 8.46 30.86
CA GLY A 166 -28.58 9.01 32.13
C GLY A 166 -29.74 9.39 33.04
N GLN A 167 -29.36 9.80 34.24
CA GLN A 167 -30.28 10.08 35.34
C GLN A 167 -31.34 11.14 34.97
N GLU A 168 -30.96 12.18 34.23
CA GLU A 168 -31.90 13.22 33.79
C GLU A 168 -33.07 12.66 32.95
N ASN A 169 -32.77 11.73 32.02
CA ASN A 169 -33.79 11.15 31.17
C ASN A 169 -34.65 10.14 31.94
N GLN A 170 -34.04 9.40 32.87
CA GLN A 170 -34.76 8.53 33.80
C GLN A 170 -35.71 9.34 34.70
N ASP A 171 -35.29 10.50 35.19
CA ASP A 171 -36.12 11.39 36.01
C ASP A 171 -37.29 11.96 35.20
N ARG A 172 -37.07 12.34 33.93
CA ARG A 172 -38.14 12.76 33.02
C ARG A 172 -39.18 11.66 32.81
N VAL A 173 -38.73 10.44 32.52
CA VAL A 173 -39.63 9.28 32.36
C VAL A 173 -40.40 9.02 33.64
N ARG A 174 -39.73 9.04 34.81
CA ARG A 174 -40.37 8.86 36.11
C ARG A 174 -41.44 9.91 36.37
N ASN A 175 -41.14 11.18 36.12
CA ASN A 175 -42.11 12.28 36.30
C ASN A 175 -43.33 12.12 35.37
N ILE A 176 -43.14 11.65 34.14
CA ILE A 176 -44.25 11.35 33.22
C ILE A 176 -45.10 10.22 33.80
N LEU A 177 -44.49 9.13 34.26
CA LEU A 177 -45.21 8.00 34.86
C LEU A 177 -45.99 8.41 36.11
N ASP A 178 -45.38 9.19 37.01
CA ASP A 178 -46.03 9.69 38.23
C ASP A 178 -47.23 10.60 37.91
N ASN A 179 -47.12 11.42 36.86
CA ASN A 179 -48.23 12.28 36.43
C ASN A 179 -49.36 11.48 35.78
N VAL A 180 -49.02 10.46 34.98
CA VAL A 180 -49.99 9.53 34.40
C VAL A 180 -50.72 8.77 35.50
N GLU A 181 -49.99 8.25 36.50
CA GLU A 181 -50.59 7.56 37.65
C GLU A 181 -51.56 8.46 38.41
N ARG A 182 -51.15 9.70 38.75
CA ARG A 182 -52.06 10.68 39.38
C ARG A 182 -53.28 11.01 38.53
N SER A 183 -53.08 11.18 37.22
CA SER A 183 -54.19 11.50 36.31
C SER A 183 -55.19 10.34 36.21
N SER A 184 -54.71 9.09 36.19
CA SER A 184 -55.55 7.89 36.23
C SER A 184 -56.31 7.78 37.54
N ALA A 185 -55.65 7.99 38.68
CA ALA A 185 -56.32 7.96 39.98
C ALA A 185 -57.41 9.06 40.11
N ASN A 186 -57.14 10.25 39.57
CA ASN A 186 -58.14 11.31 39.50
C ASN A 186 -59.32 10.93 38.59
N LEU A 187 -59.07 10.25 37.47
CA LEU A 187 -60.10 9.74 36.56
C LEU A 187 -60.99 8.68 37.24
N ASP A 188 -60.40 7.77 38.02
CA ASP A 188 -61.15 6.76 38.76
C ASP A 188 -62.08 7.39 39.80
N LYS A 189 -61.58 8.40 40.54
CA LYS A 189 -62.39 9.16 41.50
C LYS A 189 -63.54 9.89 40.81
N ALA A 190 -63.23 10.55 39.71
CA ALA A 190 -64.16 11.21 38.82
C ALA A 190 -65.32 10.29 38.38
N LEU A 191 -65.02 9.06 37.97
CA LEU A 191 -66.02 8.06 37.58
C LEU A 191 -66.88 7.60 38.77
N ALA A 192 -66.28 7.46 39.96
CA ALA A 192 -67.00 7.11 41.17
C ALA A 192 -67.99 8.22 41.60
N ASP A 193 -67.57 9.48 41.55
CA ASP A 193 -68.41 10.63 41.91
C ASP A 193 -69.61 10.78 40.94
N VAL A 194 -69.38 10.57 39.63
CA VAL A 194 -70.46 10.52 38.63
C VAL A 194 -71.46 9.39 38.91
N THR A 195 -70.97 8.22 39.32
CA THR A 195 -71.85 7.09 39.68
C THR A 195 -72.73 7.45 40.87
N LYS A 196 -72.14 8.03 41.92
CA LYS A 196 -72.86 8.46 43.13
C LYS A 196 -73.91 9.55 42.85
N ALA A 197 -73.58 10.50 41.97
CA ALA A 197 -74.53 11.51 41.53
C ALA A 197 -75.71 10.88 40.75
N THR A 198 -75.42 9.90 39.88
CA THR A 198 -76.44 9.17 39.12
C THR A 198 -77.38 8.38 40.05
N ASP A 199 -76.84 7.72 41.08
CA ASP A 199 -77.63 6.99 42.08
C ASP A 199 -78.54 7.93 42.90
N SER A 200 -78.03 9.11 43.26
CA SER A 200 -78.81 10.14 43.95
C SER A 200 -79.97 10.65 43.10
N ILE A 201 -79.74 10.87 41.80
CA ILE A 201 -80.77 11.26 40.83
C ILE A 201 -81.82 10.16 40.68
N ALA A 202 -81.39 8.89 40.55
CA ALA A 202 -82.30 7.75 40.43
C ALA A 202 -83.18 7.61 41.69
N SER A 203 -82.60 7.79 42.87
CA SER A 203 -83.33 7.74 44.15
C SER A 203 -84.36 8.87 44.25
N ALA A 204 -83.98 10.11 43.92
CA ALA A 204 -84.89 11.24 43.90
C ALA A 204 -86.05 11.05 42.90
N ALA A 205 -85.75 10.52 41.70
CA ALA A 205 -86.78 10.21 40.70
C ALA A 205 -87.77 9.13 41.20
N SER A 206 -87.27 8.11 41.91
CA SER A 206 -88.10 7.07 42.54
C SER A 206 -89.00 7.66 43.63
N ASP A 207 -88.46 8.52 44.50
CA ASP A 207 -89.23 9.16 45.57
C ASP A 207 -90.34 10.08 45.02
N ILE A 208 -90.06 10.82 43.95
CA ILE A 208 -91.06 11.64 43.24
C ILE A 208 -92.17 10.77 42.65
N SER A 209 -91.83 9.63 42.04
CA SER A 209 -92.84 8.70 41.52
C SER A 209 -93.73 8.15 42.64
N GLY A 210 -93.13 7.73 43.77
CA GLY A 210 -93.87 7.21 44.92
C GLY A 210 -94.80 8.26 45.56
N PHE A 211 -94.38 9.53 45.56
CA PHE A 211 -95.24 10.65 45.96
C PHE A 211 -96.47 10.79 45.05
N GLY A 212 -96.28 10.67 43.73
CA GLY A 212 -97.38 10.69 42.75
C GLY A 212 -98.41 9.59 42.96
N ASP A 213 -97.95 8.35 43.23
CA ASP A 213 -98.81 7.22 43.53
C ASP A 213 -99.61 7.44 44.83
N GLN A 214 -98.96 7.97 45.87
CA GLN A 214 -99.60 8.30 47.13
C GLN A 214 -100.64 9.41 46.98
N LEU A 215 -100.34 10.47 46.21
CA LEU A 215 -101.30 11.52 45.86
C LEU A 215 -102.56 10.96 45.20
N GLY A 216 -102.40 10.03 44.26
CA GLY A 216 -103.52 9.33 43.62
C GLY A 216 -104.38 8.57 44.63
N SER A 217 -103.75 7.81 45.53
CA SER A 217 -104.46 7.06 46.58
C SER A 217 -105.17 7.96 47.61
N LEU A 218 -104.59 9.12 47.93
CA LEU A 218 -105.15 10.08 48.88
C LEU A 218 -106.36 10.81 48.30
N GLY A 219 -106.30 11.17 47.01
CA GLY A 219 -107.46 11.72 46.28
C GLY A 219 -108.64 10.75 46.26
N GLU A 220 -108.35 9.47 46.07
CA GLU A 220 -109.34 8.38 46.15
C GLU A 220 -109.91 8.16 47.57
N ALA A 221 -109.08 8.26 48.62
CA ALA A 221 -109.51 8.12 50.01
C ALA A 221 -110.35 9.31 50.49
N ALA A 222 -109.97 10.53 50.10
CA ALA A 222 -110.68 11.77 50.40
C ALA A 222 -112.08 11.80 49.75
N GLN A 223 -112.24 11.19 48.57
CA GLN A 223 -113.54 11.02 47.92
C GLN A 223 -114.47 10.05 48.68
N ARG A 224 -113.92 9.07 49.40
CA ARG A 224 -114.70 8.02 50.09
C ARG A 224 -115.06 8.38 51.53
N THR A 225 -114.33 9.27 52.20
CA THR A 225 -114.49 9.48 53.65
C THR A 225 -114.28 10.94 54.05
N LEU A 226 -115.36 11.68 54.34
CA LEU A 226 -115.29 13.02 54.95
C LEU A 226 -114.90 12.99 56.45
N GLY A 227 -114.85 11.81 57.09
CA GLY A 227 -114.66 11.67 58.54
C GLY A 227 -113.22 11.48 59.05
N ASN A 228 -112.25 11.16 58.18
CA ASN A 228 -110.86 10.84 58.58
C ASN A 228 -109.85 11.89 58.09
N ALA A 229 -110.31 13.13 57.90
CA ALA A 229 -109.53 14.22 57.31
C ALA A 229 -108.22 14.50 58.07
N ASP A 230 -108.20 14.40 59.40
CA ASP A 230 -106.98 14.62 60.21
C ASP A 230 -105.88 13.60 59.90
N THR A 231 -106.23 12.31 59.78
CA THR A 231 -105.26 11.26 59.43
C THR A 231 -104.73 11.44 58.01
N ALA A 232 -105.61 11.83 57.08
CA ALA A 232 -105.21 12.12 55.70
C ALA A 232 -104.30 13.34 55.62
N LEU A 233 -104.58 14.41 56.37
CA LEU A 233 -103.74 15.61 56.46
C LEU A 233 -102.37 15.30 57.09
N ALA A 234 -102.32 14.48 58.14
CA ALA A 234 -101.06 14.06 58.77
C ALA A 234 -100.21 13.20 57.83
N GLN A 235 -100.83 12.28 57.07
CA GLN A 235 -100.14 11.51 56.04
C GLN A 235 -99.67 12.41 54.89
N PHE A 236 -100.46 13.39 54.50
CA PHE A 236 -100.09 14.36 53.46
C PHE A 236 -98.91 15.23 53.90
N ASP A 237 -98.88 15.71 55.14
CA ASP A 237 -97.77 16.49 55.71
C ASP A 237 -96.46 15.69 55.74
N GLU A 238 -96.52 14.42 56.17
CA GLU A 238 -95.33 13.57 56.21
C GLU A 238 -94.83 13.22 54.79
N THR A 239 -95.74 13.00 53.85
CA THR A 239 -95.43 12.73 52.45
C THR A 239 -94.90 13.99 51.74
N ALA A 240 -95.43 15.17 52.05
CA ALA A 240 -94.90 16.45 51.58
C ALA A 240 -93.48 16.71 52.10
N LYS A 241 -93.20 16.41 53.38
CA LYS A 241 -91.83 16.49 53.94
C LYS A 241 -90.86 15.53 53.27
N ARG A 242 -91.30 14.33 52.86
CA ARG A 242 -90.45 13.39 52.10
C ARG A 242 -90.17 13.91 50.69
N ALA A 243 -91.17 14.47 50.02
CA ALA A 243 -90.99 15.09 48.71
C ALA A 243 -90.05 16.30 48.79
N ASP A 244 -90.16 17.13 49.83
CA ASP A 244 -89.28 18.29 50.06
C ASP A 244 -87.83 17.85 50.23
N ARG A 245 -87.59 16.81 51.06
CA ARG A 245 -86.25 16.21 51.21
C ARG A 245 -85.72 15.60 49.91
N ALA A 246 -86.58 14.97 49.10
CA ALA A 246 -86.19 14.39 47.82
C ALA A 246 -85.82 15.47 46.79
N LEU A 247 -86.56 16.59 46.78
CA LEU A 247 -86.26 17.75 45.95
C LEU A 247 -84.96 18.44 46.38
N ASP A 248 -84.72 18.58 47.69
CA ASP A 248 -83.46 19.09 48.22
C ASP A 248 -82.28 18.18 47.86
N ALA A 249 -82.45 16.86 48.00
CA ALA A 249 -81.43 15.88 47.62
C ALA A 249 -81.16 15.90 46.11
N GLY A 250 -82.20 16.04 45.29
CA GLY A 250 -82.07 16.18 43.83
C GLY A 250 -81.39 17.49 43.42
N ALA A 251 -81.73 18.60 44.07
CA ALA A 251 -81.09 19.91 43.85
C ALA A 251 -79.61 19.88 44.23
N ALA A 252 -79.26 19.26 45.36
CA ALA A 252 -77.87 19.06 45.79
C ALA A 252 -77.09 18.18 44.79
N ALA A 253 -77.68 17.09 44.31
CA ALA A 253 -77.05 16.23 43.30
C ALA A 253 -76.82 16.97 41.98
N LEU A 254 -77.76 17.80 41.54
CA LEU A 254 -77.61 18.62 40.35
C LEU A 254 -76.53 19.70 40.49
N ASP A 255 -76.38 20.28 41.68
CA ASP A 255 -75.32 21.26 41.97
C ASP A 255 -73.93 20.59 42.00
N GLU A 256 -73.85 19.37 42.56
CA GLU A 256 -72.63 18.55 42.56
C GLU A 256 -72.21 18.16 41.13
N VAL A 257 -73.16 17.73 40.29
CA VAL A 257 -72.93 17.47 38.85
C VAL A 257 -72.50 18.74 38.12
N ARG A 258 -73.14 19.88 38.39
CA ARG A 258 -72.79 21.16 37.76
C ARG A 258 -71.37 21.59 38.12
N THR A 259 -70.99 21.46 39.38
CA THR A 259 -69.64 21.77 39.87
C THR A 259 -68.60 20.88 39.20
N TYR A 260 -68.88 19.58 39.12
CA TYR A 260 -68.00 18.61 38.50
C TYR A 260 -67.85 18.81 36.98
N VAL A 261 -68.94 19.06 36.25
CA VAL A 261 -68.92 19.33 34.79
C VAL A 261 -68.25 20.66 34.45
N SER A 262 -68.50 21.71 35.25
CA SER A 262 -67.99 23.05 34.96
C SER A 262 -66.56 23.29 35.45
N GLY A 263 -66.12 22.62 36.51
CA GLY A 263 -64.81 22.75 37.13
C GLY A 263 -63.89 21.55 36.84
N ASP A 264 -64.18 20.40 37.43
CA ASP A 264 -63.26 19.26 37.47
C ASP A 264 -63.02 18.64 36.10
N LEU A 265 -64.08 18.44 35.30
CA LEU A 265 -63.95 17.94 33.93
C LEU A 265 -63.15 18.89 33.03
N ARG A 266 -63.30 20.21 33.22
CA ARG A 266 -62.47 21.21 32.53
C ARG A 266 -61.02 21.18 33.00
N GLY A 267 -60.78 21.01 34.29
CA GLY A 267 -59.43 20.87 34.86
C GLY A 267 -58.72 19.61 34.35
N LEU A 268 -59.44 18.50 34.27
CA LEU A 268 -58.96 17.24 33.72
C LEU A 268 -58.61 17.38 32.24
N THR A 269 -59.51 17.96 31.43
CA THR A 269 -59.24 18.18 29.99
C THR A 269 -58.05 19.10 29.76
N GLN A 270 -57.88 20.19 30.54
CA GLN A 270 -56.69 21.02 30.46
C GLN A 270 -55.40 20.28 30.86
N THR A 271 -55.47 19.39 31.84
CA THR A 271 -54.31 18.60 32.28
C THR A 271 -53.94 17.54 31.25
N LEU A 272 -54.93 16.86 30.67
CA LEU A 272 -54.74 15.91 29.59
C LEU A 272 -54.17 16.60 28.33
N ASP A 273 -54.67 17.78 27.97
CA ASP A 273 -54.19 18.55 26.82
C ASP A 273 -52.73 18.99 27.00
N ARG A 274 -52.36 19.50 28.19
CA ARG A 274 -50.96 19.84 28.51
C ARG A 274 -50.06 18.60 28.48
N THR A 275 -50.53 17.48 29.03
CA THR A 275 -49.75 16.24 29.08
C THR A 275 -49.57 15.67 27.68
N ALA A 276 -50.62 15.65 26.84
CA ALA A 276 -50.56 15.22 25.45
C ALA A 276 -49.60 16.10 24.62
N THR A 277 -49.66 17.41 24.79
CA THR A 277 -48.76 18.35 24.12
C THR A 277 -47.30 18.15 24.54
N ALA A 278 -47.05 17.94 25.83
CA ALA A 278 -45.71 17.64 26.34
C ALA A 278 -45.18 16.30 25.80
N LEU A 279 -46.00 15.25 25.82
CA LEU A 279 -45.66 13.94 25.28
C LEU A 279 -45.34 14.01 23.79
N GLN A 280 -46.13 14.75 23.02
CA GLN A 280 -45.92 14.92 21.58
C GLN A 280 -44.62 15.67 21.28
N SER A 281 -44.32 16.75 22.02
CA SER A 281 -43.04 17.46 21.90
C SER A 281 -41.85 16.55 22.22
N ASP A 282 -41.91 15.80 23.31
CA ASP A 282 -40.80 14.94 23.74
C ASP A 282 -40.59 13.74 22.79
N LEU A 283 -41.69 13.13 22.30
CA LEU A 283 -41.62 12.08 21.27
C LEU A 283 -40.99 12.59 19.98
N SER A 284 -41.33 13.80 19.55
CA SER A 284 -40.76 14.43 18.35
C SER A 284 -39.25 14.62 18.47
N ARG A 285 -38.78 15.11 19.62
CA ARG A 285 -37.34 15.27 19.90
C ARG A 285 -36.62 13.94 20.01
N LEU A 286 -37.27 12.92 20.57
CA LEU A 286 -36.72 11.57 20.65
C LEU A 286 -36.57 10.96 19.26
N THR A 287 -37.56 11.11 18.37
CA THR A 287 -37.50 10.60 17.00
C THR A 287 -36.42 11.31 16.18
N GLU A 288 -36.26 12.62 16.32
CA GLU A 288 -35.21 13.39 15.66
C GLU A 288 -33.80 12.99 16.14
N ARG A 289 -33.62 12.80 17.46
CA ARG A 289 -32.35 12.30 18.03
C ARG A 289 -32.07 10.84 17.64
N ALA A 290 -33.10 10.00 17.58
CA ALA A 290 -32.96 8.61 17.17
C ALA A 290 -32.58 8.50 15.68
N GLY A 291 -33.22 9.29 14.81
CA GLY A 291 -32.89 9.35 13.37
C GLY A 291 -31.45 9.77 13.13
N THR A 292 -31.03 10.89 13.75
CA THR A 292 -29.62 11.35 13.64
C THR A 292 -28.60 10.37 14.22
N THR A 293 -28.98 9.56 15.21
CA THR A 293 -28.10 8.51 15.75
C THR A 293 -28.03 7.30 14.82
N MET A 294 -29.16 6.88 14.25
CA MET A 294 -29.24 5.82 13.24
C MET A 294 -28.43 6.18 11.99
N ASP A 295 -28.56 7.39 11.47
CA ASP A 295 -27.79 7.85 10.30
C ASP A 295 -26.27 7.78 10.53
N ARG A 296 -25.82 8.12 11.75
CA ARG A 296 -24.41 8.02 12.15
C ARG A 296 -23.96 6.57 12.30
N LEU A 297 -24.82 5.71 12.83
CA LEU A 297 -24.56 4.27 12.96
C LEU A 297 -24.45 3.61 11.59
N ASP A 298 -25.36 3.89 10.66
CA ASP A 298 -25.31 3.39 9.29
C ASP A 298 -24.05 3.85 8.56
N ALA A 299 -23.68 5.14 8.71
CA ALA A 299 -22.44 5.66 8.15
C ALA A 299 -21.20 4.94 8.72
N ALA A 300 -21.18 4.67 10.03
CA ALA A 300 -20.08 3.96 10.69
C ALA A 300 -20.02 2.48 10.26
N LEU A 301 -21.16 1.81 10.17
CA LEU A 301 -21.27 0.42 9.71
C LEU A 301 -20.81 0.28 8.26
N ALA A 302 -21.19 1.21 7.38
CA ALA A 302 -20.73 1.21 6.00
C ALA A 302 -19.20 1.40 5.88
N VAL A 303 -18.59 2.20 6.76
CA VAL A 303 -17.12 2.32 6.84
C VAL A 303 -16.49 1.02 7.35
N GLY A 304 -17.10 0.38 8.36
CA GLY A 304 -16.68 -0.92 8.88
C GLY A 304 -16.73 -2.04 7.84
N GLU A 305 -17.83 -2.15 7.08
CA GLU A 305 -17.97 -3.14 6.01
C GLU A 305 -16.91 -2.98 4.91
N ARG A 306 -16.62 -1.74 4.48
CA ARG A 306 -15.56 -1.49 3.50
C ARG A 306 -14.18 -1.87 4.04
N ALA A 307 -13.91 -1.59 5.32
CA ALA A 307 -12.65 -1.97 5.96
C ALA A 307 -12.52 -3.50 6.07
N LEU A 308 -13.59 -4.21 6.44
CA LEU A 308 -13.62 -5.67 6.50
C LEU A 308 -13.45 -6.30 5.12
N ALA A 309 -14.12 -5.79 4.09
CA ALA A 309 -13.95 -6.27 2.71
C ALA A 309 -12.51 -6.07 2.21
N SER A 310 -11.88 -4.93 2.55
CA SER A 310 -10.46 -4.68 2.25
C SER A 310 -9.54 -5.65 2.98
N ALA A 311 -9.83 -5.95 4.26
CA ALA A 311 -9.06 -6.91 5.04
C ALA A 311 -9.22 -8.34 4.49
N GLU A 312 -10.43 -8.75 4.12
CA GLU A 312 -10.71 -10.05 3.51
C GLU A 312 -10.00 -10.21 2.15
N GLY A 313 -9.99 -9.15 1.32
CA GLY A 313 -9.20 -9.09 0.09
C GLY A 313 -7.69 -9.24 0.35
N ALA A 314 -7.17 -8.55 1.37
CA ALA A 314 -5.77 -8.65 1.76
C ALA A 314 -5.42 -10.06 2.27
N PHE A 315 -6.24 -10.66 3.14
CA PHE A 315 -6.03 -12.03 3.62
C PHE A 315 -6.13 -13.06 2.51
N GLY A 316 -7.09 -12.94 1.59
CA GLY A 316 -7.19 -13.82 0.42
C GLY A 316 -5.98 -13.71 -0.51
N SER A 317 -5.41 -12.51 -0.66
CA SER A 317 -4.18 -12.32 -1.42
C SER A 317 -2.97 -12.94 -0.72
N ALA A 318 -2.87 -12.80 0.61
CA ALA A 318 -1.82 -13.43 1.41
C ALA A 318 -1.90 -14.97 1.38
N ASP A 319 -3.09 -15.54 1.52
CA ASP A 319 -3.32 -16.99 1.47
C ASP A 319 -2.94 -17.56 0.10
N ARG A 320 -3.26 -16.85 -1.00
CA ARG A 320 -2.86 -17.24 -2.36
C ARG A 320 -1.35 -17.22 -2.56
N VAL A 321 -0.65 -16.21 -2.03
CA VAL A 321 0.82 -16.17 -2.09
C VAL A 321 1.40 -17.34 -1.28
N MET A 322 0.88 -17.56 -0.08
CA MET A 322 1.39 -18.58 0.83
C MET A 322 1.18 -20.00 0.31
N ASN A 323 0.01 -20.28 -0.28
CA ASN A 323 -0.34 -21.62 -0.76
C ASN A 323 0.04 -21.87 -2.23
N SER A 324 0.02 -20.87 -3.10
CA SER A 324 0.22 -21.06 -4.55
C SER A 324 1.59 -20.62 -5.06
N GLN A 325 2.29 -19.72 -4.36
CA GLN A 325 3.56 -19.16 -4.84
C GLN A 325 4.78 -19.65 -4.07
N ILE A 326 4.61 -20.22 -2.88
CA ILE A 326 5.74 -20.77 -2.11
C ILE A 326 6.15 -22.17 -2.65
N GLU A 327 5.21 -22.98 -3.10
CA GLU A 327 5.48 -24.34 -3.60
C GLU A 327 6.41 -24.37 -4.83
N PRO A 328 6.23 -23.50 -5.85
CA PRO A 328 7.17 -23.41 -6.98
C PRO A 328 8.55 -22.89 -6.54
N VAL A 329 8.61 -21.93 -5.62
CA VAL A 329 9.88 -21.32 -5.16
C VAL A 329 10.74 -22.33 -4.40
N VAL A 330 10.13 -23.12 -3.51
CA VAL A 330 10.86 -24.20 -2.79
C VAL A 330 11.35 -25.27 -3.76
N THR A 331 10.57 -25.56 -4.81
CA THR A 331 10.93 -26.53 -5.85
C THR A 331 12.12 -26.02 -6.68
N ASP A 332 12.09 -24.74 -7.08
CA ASP A 332 13.15 -24.12 -7.88
C ASP A 332 14.44 -23.90 -7.07
N LEU A 333 14.32 -23.62 -5.76
CA LEU A 333 15.46 -23.54 -4.85
C LEU A 333 16.17 -24.90 -4.72
N ARG A 334 15.39 -25.99 -4.60
CA ARG A 334 15.94 -27.35 -4.56
C ARG A 334 16.62 -27.73 -5.87
N ALA A 335 16.03 -27.37 -7.01
CA ALA A 335 16.63 -27.61 -8.32
C ALA A 335 17.94 -26.82 -8.50
N THR A 336 17.98 -25.58 -8.03
CA THR A 336 19.18 -24.73 -8.07
C THR A 336 20.29 -25.27 -7.18
N LEU A 337 19.95 -25.71 -5.96
CA LEU A 337 20.90 -26.34 -5.03
C LEU A 337 21.47 -27.66 -5.59
N ALA A 338 20.66 -28.45 -6.30
CA ALA A 338 21.13 -29.66 -6.98
C ALA A 338 22.14 -29.32 -8.09
N ARG A 339 21.83 -28.35 -8.96
CA ARG A 339 22.74 -27.90 -10.02
C ARG A 339 24.05 -27.33 -9.48
N PHE A 340 24.00 -26.63 -8.35
CA PHE A 340 25.18 -26.09 -7.68
C PHE A 340 26.07 -27.21 -7.11
N ASN A 341 25.47 -28.23 -6.49
CA ASN A 341 26.22 -29.40 -6.01
C ASN A 341 26.86 -30.19 -7.16
N ASP A 342 26.17 -30.35 -8.29
CA ASP A 342 26.74 -31.01 -9.48
C ASP A 342 27.92 -30.22 -10.06
N ALA A 343 27.82 -28.88 -10.11
CA ALA A 343 28.91 -28.03 -10.54
C ALA A 343 30.15 -28.16 -9.63
N ILE A 344 29.96 -28.19 -8.30
CA ILE A 344 31.03 -28.44 -7.33
C ILE A 344 31.65 -29.83 -7.53
N GLY A 345 30.82 -30.85 -7.83
CA GLY A 345 31.28 -32.19 -8.16
C GLY A 345 32.23 -32.19 -9.36
N SER A 346 31.84 -31.55 -10.46
CA SER A 346 32.66 -31.50 -11.68
C SER A 346 34.00 -30.79 -11.50
N VAL A 347 34.03 -29.70 -10.73
CA VAL A 347 35.27 -28.95 -10.45
C VAL A 347 36.22 -29.78 -9.59
N THR A 348 35.69 -30.57 -8.66
CA THR A 348 36.49 -31.47 -7.81
C THR A 348 37.12 -32.61 -8.63
N GLU A 349 36.43 -33.05 -9.68
CA GLU A 349 36.88 -34.11 -10.60
C GLU A 349 37.93 -33.63 -11.61
N ASP A 350 37.92 -32.34 -11.98
CA ASP A 350 38.85 -31.74 -12.94
C ASP A 350 40.20 -31.29 -12.34
N ILE A 351 40.29 -31.09 -11.02
CA ILE A 351 41.52 -30.66 -10.34
C ILE A 351 42.75 -31.55 -10.62
N PRO A 352 42.65 -32.90 -10.60
CA PRO A 352 43.75 -33.81 -10.96
C PRO A 352 44.22 -33.64 -12.41
N ALA A 353 43.29 -33.38 -13.35
CA ALA A 353 43.62 -33.19 -14.76
C ALA A 353 44.32 -31.84 -15.00
N ILE A 354 43.91 -30.79 -14.30
CA ILE A 354 44.56 -29.47 -14.35
C ILE A 354 45.98 -29.54 -13.77
N THR A 355 46.17 -30.24 -12.65
CA THR A 355 47.51 -30.45 -12.06
C THR A 355 48.42 -31.29 -12.95
N ALA A 356 47.89 -32.31 -13.63
CA ALA A 356 48.64 -33.08 -14.62
C ALA A 356 49.08 -32.22 -15.83
N ARG A 357 48.20 -31.35 -16.34
CA ARG A 357 48.52 -30.43 -17.44
C ARG A 357 49.58 -29.40 -17.04
N LEU A 358 49.51 -28.86 -15.82
CA LEU A 358 50.53 -27.94 -15.29
C LEU A 358 51.89 -28.63 -15.15
N ARG A 359 51.93 -29.89 -14.71
CA ARG A 359 53.17 -30.67 -14.63
C ARG A 359 53.77 -30.91 -16.01
N ASN A 360 52.95 -31.34 -16.98
CA ASN A 360 53.42 -31.55 -18.35
C ASN A 360 53.93 -30.27 -19.02
N ALA A 361 53.29 -29.12 -18.74
CA ALA A 361 53.74 -27.82 -19.21
C ALA A 361 55.10 -27.42 -18.58
N ALA A 362 55.29 -27.71 -17.29
CA ALA A 362 56.56 -27.48 -16.61
C ALA A 362 57.68 -28.36 -17.18
N ASP A 363 57.41 -29.64 -17.43
CA ASP A 363 58.39 -30.57 -18.03
C ASP A 363 58.78 -30.13 -19.45
N SER A 364 57.80 -29.65 -20.22
CA SER A 364 58.04 -29.12 -21.58
C SER A 364 58.90 -27.85 -21.55
N ALA A 365 58.68 -26.98 -20.55
CA ALA A 365 59.48 -25.78 -20.36
C ALA A 365 60.93 -26.13 -19.95
N ASP A 366 61.11 -27.09 -19.04
CA ASP A 366 62.44 -27.56 -18.62
C ASP A 366 63.24 -28.14 -19.80
N ALA A 367 62.60 -28.99 -20.61
CA ALA A 367 63.20 -29.55 -21.82
C ALA A 367 63.61 -28.45 -22.83
N ALA A 368 62.79 -27.41 -22.99
CA ALA A 368 63.12 -26.27 -23.85
C ALA A 368 64.35 -25.50 -23.33
N PHE A 369 64.47 -25.29 -22.02
CA PHE A 369 65.63 -24.63 -21.42
C PHE A 369 66.92 -25.44 -21.55
N VAL A 370 66.84 -26.77 -21.42
CA VAL A 370 67.98 -27.67 -21.65
C VAL A 370 68.43 -27.61 -23.11
N SER A 371 67.49 -27.65 -24.07
CA SER A 371 67.79 -27.54 -25.50
C SER A 371 68.48 -26.21 -25.83
N LEU A 372 67.99 -25.10 -25.29
CA LEU A 372 68.58 -23.77 -25.47
C LEU A 372 70.00 -23.69 -24.91
N ARG A 373 70.24 -24.25 -23.72
CA ARG A 373 71.60 -24.32 -23.14
C ARG A 373 72.55 -25.12 -24.02
N GLY A 374 72.09 -26.27 -24.53
CA GLY A 374 72.87 -27.09 -25.47
C GLY A 374 73.24 -26.37 -26.76
N MET A 375 72.31 -25.59 -27.34
CA MET A 375 72.59 -24.75 -28.51
C MET A 375 73.64 -23.67 -28.21
N LEU A 376 73.54 -23.03 -27.05
CA LEU A 376 74.48 -21.98 -26.64
C LEU A 376 75.89 -22.52 -26.37
N ASP A 377 76.01 -23.69 -25.75
CA ASP A 377 77.30 -24.34 -25.53
C ASP A 377 77.92 -24.84 -26.85
N GLY A 378 77.10 -25.39 -27.76
CA GLY A 378 77.53 -25.81 -29.10
C GLY A 378 78.01 -24.66 -29.99
N ALA A 379 77.45 -23.45 -29.82
CA ALA A 379 77.84 -22.27 -30.60
C ALA A 379 79.18 -21.65 -30.16
N ARG A 380 79.67 -21.92 -28.95
CA ARG A 380 80.92 -21.32 -28.44
C ARG A 380 82.15 -21.70 -29.27
N ALA A 381 82.30 -22.98 -29.62
CA ALA A 381 83.49 -23.45 -30.33
C ALA A 381 83.59 -22.94 -31.78
N PRO A 382 82.53 -22.98 -32.62
CA PRO A 382 82.55 -22.39 -33.95
C PRO A 382 82.77 -20.87 -33.94
N VAL A 383 82.16 -20.15 -32.99
CA VAL A 383 82.34 -18.70 -32.85
C VAL A 383 83.77 -18.35 -32.43
N GLN A 384 84.36 -19.11 -31.50
CA GLN A 384 85.76 -18.93 -31.10
C GLN A 384 86.74 -19.29 -32.22
N SER A 385 86.48 -20.35 -33.00
CA SER A 385 87.30 -20.71 -34.17
C SER A 385 87.20 -19.67 -35.28
N PHE A 386 85.99 -19.17 -35.57
CA PHE A 386 85.82 -18.06 -36.51
C PHE A 386 86.56 -16.80 -36.06
N ALA A 387 86.51 -16.48 -34.76
CA ALA A 387 87.21 -15.33 -34.20
C ALA A 387 88.75 -15.49 -34.21
N ARG A 388 89.27 -16.69 -33.92
CA ARG A 388 90.72 -16.95 -33.90
C ARG A 388 91.32 -17.17 -35.28
N ASP A 389 90.67 -17.93 -36.13
CA ASP A 389 91.24 -18.42 -37.39
C ASP A 389 90.63 -17.73 -38.60
N GLY A 390 89.33 -17.43 -38.56
CA GLY A 390 88.59 -16.79 -39.66
C GLY A 390 88.90 -15.31 -39.82
N LEU A 391 88.85 -14.52 -38.74
CA LEU A 391 89.09 -13.07 -38.79
C LEU A 391 90.49 -12.69 -39.33
N PRO A 392 91.59 -13.38 -38.95
CA PRO A 392 92.90 -13.10 -39.52
C PRO A 392 93.02 -13.48 -41.01
N GLN A 393 92.31 -14.53 -41.45
CA GLN A 393 92.29 -14.91 -42.86
C GLN A 393 91.50 -13.90 -43.71
N PHE A 394 90.38 -13.39 -43.21
CA PHE A 394 89.61 -12.33 -43.87
C PHE A 394 90.41 -11.04 -44.00
N THR A 395 91.16 -10.65 -42.96
CA THR A 395 92.02 -9.46 -42.99
C THR A 395 93.22 -9.63 -43.92
N ARG A 396 93.83 -10.82 -43.99
CA ARG A 396 94.86 -11.14 -45.00
C ARG A 396 94.30 -11.10 -46.43
N LEU A 397 93.15 -11.72 -46.67
CA LEU A 397 92.48 -11.67 -47.97
C LEU A 397 92.20 -10.23 -48.41
N ALA A 398 91.73 -9.38 -47.50
CA ALA A 398 91.50 -7.97 -47.77
C ALA A 398 92.81 -7.22 -48.11
N SER A 399 93.93 -7.58 -47.46
CA SER A 399 95.25 -7.03 -47.77
C SER A 399 95.79 -7.52 -49.11
N ASP A 400 95.64 -8.81 -49.42
CA ASP A 400 96.08 -9.41 -50.67
C ASP A 400 95.29 -8.87 -51.87
N LEU A 401 93.98 -8.66 -51.72
CA LEU A 401 93.16 -7.97 -52.73
C LEU A 401 93.64 -6.53 -52.98
N ARG A 402 94.11 -5.84 -51.94
CA ARG A 402 94.65 -4.49 -52.06
C ARG A 402 96.02 -4.48 -52.77
N ASN A 403 96.88 -5.45 -52.48
CA ASN A 403 98.17 -5.63 -53.16
C ASN A 403 97.99 -6.06 -54.63
N LEU A 404 97.04 -6.95 -54.91
CA LEU A 404 96.67 -7.37 -56.27
C LEU A 404 96.23 -6.16 -57.10
N SER A 405 95.40 -5.29 -56.53
CA SER A 405 94.97 -4.05 -57.17
C SER A 405 96.15 -3.13 -57.51
N GLN A 406 97.12 -2.98 -56.61
CA GLN A 406 98.33 -2.17 -56.87
C GLN A 406 99.23 -2.78 -57.96
N ASN A 407 99.44 -4.09 -57.94
CA ASN A 407 100.24 -4.80 -58.94
C ASN A 407 99.60 -4.77 -60.33
N LEU A 408 98.27 -4.90 -60.42
CA LEU A 408 97.55 -4.72 -61.68
C LEU A 408 97.72 -3.30 -62.23
N ASN A 409 97.71 -2.29 -61.37
CA ASN A 409 97.92 -0.90 -61.79
C ASN A 409 99.35 -0.67 -62.32
N GLN A 410 100.37 -1.30 -61.70
CA GLN A 410 101.75 -1.28 -62.19
C GLN A 410 101.91 -2.06 -63.51
N LEU A 411 101.24 -3.20 -63.67
CA LEU A 411 101.26 -3.98 -64.91
C LEU A 411 100.65 -3.17 -66.06
N VAL A 412 99.51 -2.52 -65.84
CA VAL A 412 98.88 -1.62 -66.82
C VAL A 412 99.80 -0.46 -67.17
N THR A 413 100.47 0.13 -66.18
CA THR A 413 101.42 1.24 -66.41
C THR A 413 102.64 0.79 -67.22
N THR A 414 103.15 -0.42 -66.96
CA THR A 414 104.30 -1.00 -67.66
C THR A 414 103.94 -1.39 -69.09
N LEU A 415 102.76 -1.98 -69.32
CA LEU A 415 102.24 -2.26 -70.66
C LEU A 415 102.11 -0.97 -71.49
N ARG A 416 101.65 0.13 -70.86
CA ARG A 416 101.49 1.43 -71.52
C ARG A 416 102.84 2.07 -71.87
N ARG A 417 103.89 1.80 -71.10
CA ARG A 417 105.20 2.46 -71.24
C ARG A 417 106.20 1.70 -72.11
N ASN A 418 106.14 0.36 -72.15
CA ASN A 418 107.02 -0.50 -72.97
C ASN A 418 106.31 -1.79 -73.42
N PRO A 419 105.41 -1.74 -74.42
CA PRO A 419 104.65 -2.92 -74.84
C PRO A 419 105.50 -4.02 -75.46
N ALA A 420 106.61 -3.67 -76.13
CA ALA A 420 107.44 -4.63 -76.85
C ALA A 420 108.24 -5.59 -75.94
N GLN A 421 108.53 -5.20 -74.70
CA GLN A 421 109.41 -5.96 -73.81
C GLN A 421 108.72 -7.14 -73.12
N VAL A 422 107.38 -7.14 -73.07
CA VAL A 422 106.58 -8.21 -72.45
C VAL A 422 106.47 -9.45 -73.34
N ILE A 423 106.57 -9.30 -74.67
CA ILE A 423 106.38 -10.40 -75.63
C ILE A 423 107.70 -11.15 -75.91
N THR A 424 108.86 -10.52 -75.75
CA THR A 424 110.14 -11.12 -76.21
C THR A 424 110.95 -11.86 -75.15
N GLY A 425 110.57 -11.80 -73.86
CA GLY A 425 111.24 -12.53 -72.77
C GLY A 425 112.70 -12.11 -72.47
N PRO A 426 113.16 -12.15 -71.21
CA PRO A 426 114.52 -11.75 -70.88
C PRO A 426 115.55 -12.77 -71.39
N ARG A 427 116.56 -12.29 -72.13
CA ARG A 427 117.69 -13.12 -72.60
C ARG A 427 118.64 -13.40 -71.42
N THR A 428 118.79 -14.67 -71.07
CA THR A 428 119.76 -15.17 -70.08
C THR A 428 121.20 -15.09 -70.63
N PRO A 429 122.18 -14.57 -69.88
CA PRO A 429 123.58 -14.62 -70.28
C PRO A 429 124.21 -15.96 -69.84
N GLU A 430 124.82 -16.66 -70.80
CA GLU A 430 125.70 -17.81 -70.54
C GLU A 430 127.04 -17.31 -69.96
N PHE A 431 127.44 -17.82 -68.80
CA PHE A 431 128.84 -17.87 -68.41
C PHE A 431 129.23 -19.34 -68.21
N ARG A 432 130.32 -19.74 -68.87
CA ARG A 432 130.77 -21.11 -69.07
C ARG A 432 132.03 -21.38 -68.23
N ARG A 433 132.00 -22.53 -67.56
CA ARG A 433 133.05 -23.31 -66.86
C ARG A 433 133.58 -22.80 -65.52
#